data_AF-A0A947R839-F1
#
_entry.id   AF-A0A947R839-F1
#
_cell.length_a   1.000
_cell.length_b   1.000
_cell.length_c   1.000
_cell.angle_alpha   90.00
_cell.angle_beta   90.00
_cell.angle_gamma   90.00
#
_symmetry.space_group_name_H-M   'P 1'
#
loop_
_entity.id
_entity.type
_entity.pdbx_description
1 polymer ?
#
loop_
_entity_poly.entity_id
_entity_poly.type
_entity_poly.pdbx_seq_one_letter_code
_entity_poly.pdbx_strand_id
1 'polypeptide(L)'
;MAYEKLKYAWDNLLDTAAISYDGWAEDSDYPKENLFNKRMSKRAGFVWSKAGSIVIDLGVTRTVNHVAIMNHNLTAGASLSLSGNSVNFWGSPAFTATIPYRELDTCKVFDTSQNYRYWRLTINNSGRPDPDIKIGELLLGNLLTLPRNHDWNLKEQHHYTNITHETEGGNTWAYTLNSRKSWVMTWSGITGTELNPIALLVQSIHGSAYPFLMVLEDTPYYVRAQDSLSFERPMETPGFEALGPDVFPVDFSISELSLIEETRGVNQ
;
A
#
# COMPACT_ATOMS: atom_id res chain seq x y z
N MET A 1 -21.04 11.56 11.90
CA MET A 1 -20.38 10.45 11.19
C MET A 1 -18.94 10.42 11.69
N ALA A 2 -18.50 9.31 12.29
CA ALA A 2 -17.11 9.21 12.75
C ALA A 2 -16.26 8.76 11.57
N TYR A 3 -15.29 9.58 11.16
CA TYR A 3 -14.33 9.19 10.14
C TYR A 3 -13.45 8.04 10.65
N GLU A 4 -13.03 7.18 9.73
CA GLU A 4 -12.07 6.13 10.07
C GLU A 4 -10.66 6.74 10.25
N LYS A 5 -9.90 6.19 11.20
CA LYS A 5 -8.52 6.60 11.45
C LYS A 5 -7.64 6.16 10.28
N LEU A 6 -6.72 7.04 9.87
CA LEU A 6 -5.69 6.70 8.89
C LEU A 6 -4.82 5.57 9.44
N LYS A 7 -4.61 4.53 8.64
CA LYS A 7 -3.69 3.43 8.95
C LYS A 7 -2.58 3.41 7.91
N TYR A 8 -1.38 3.00 8.28
CA TYR A 8 -0.30 2.81 7.33
C TYR A 8 0.65 1.68 7.73
N ALA A 9 1.31 1.09 6.75
CA ALA A 9 2.39 0.12 6.94
C ALA A 9 3.59 0.53 6.10
N TRP A 10 4.74 0.63 6.75
CA TRP A 10 6.04 0.90 6.14
C TRP A 10 6.99 -0.31 6.26
N ASP A 11 6.81 -1.10 7.31
CA ASP A 11 7.48 -2.37 7.54
C ASP A 11 6.74 -3.50 6.81
N ASN A 12 7.52 -4.34 6.12
CA ASN A 12 7.03 -5.58 5.53
C ASN A 12 7.73 -6.76 6.21
N LEU A 13 6.98 -7.65 6.88
CA LEU A 13 7.59 -8.81 7.52
C LEU A 13 8.19 -9.80 6.52
N LEU A 14 7.82 -9.70 5.23
CA LEU A 14 8.41 -10.53 4.18
C LEU A 14 9.88 -10.21 3.92
N ASP A 15 10.38 -9.02 4.28
CA ASP A 15 11.77 -8.60 4.07
C ASP A 15 12.79 -9.57 4.72
N THR A 16 12.35 -10.34 5.72
CA THR A 16 13.17 -11.32 6.45
C THR A 16 12.60 -12.72 6.46
N ALA A 17 11.46 -12.95 5.79
CA ALA A 17 10.75 -14.22 5.82
C ALA A 17 11.32 -15.20 4.80
N ALA A 18 11.21 -16.50 5.08
CA ALA A 18 11.43 -17.54 4.09
C ALA A 18 10.14 -17.77 3.28
N ILE A 19 10.24 -17.73 1.96
CA ILE A 19 9.10 -17.89 1.04
C ILE A 19 9.25 -19.18 0.23
N SER A 20 8.18 -19.97 0.22
CA SER A 20 8.02 -21.19 -0.58
C SER A 20 6.63 -21.22 -1.24
N TYR A 21 6.42 -22.12 -2.18
CA TYR A 21 5.15 -22.26 -2.90
C TYR A 21 4.59 -23.67 -2.79
N ASP A 22 3.26 -23.74 -2.87
CA ASP A 22 2.52 -24.98 -2.97
C ASP A 22 1.58 -24.91 -4.17
N GLY A 23 1.75 -25.81 -5.14
CA GLY A 23 0.97 -25.85 -6.37
C GLY A 23 1.39 -24.88 -7.49
N TRP A 24 2.51 -24.15 -7.32
CA TRP A 24 3.06 -23.22 -8.32
C TRP A 24 4.48 -23.58 -8.75
N ALA A 25 4.78 -23.29 -10.01
CA ALA A 25 6.15 -23.17 -10.51
C ALA A 25 6.51 -21.68 -10.59
N GLU A 26 7.70 -21.33 -10.13
CA GLU A 26 8.23 -19.98 -10.23
C GLU A 26 8.58 -19.65 -11.68
N ASP A 27 8.26 -18.43 -12.11
CA ASP A 27 8.76 -17.88 -13.36
C ASP A 27 10.17 -17.32 -13.12
N SER A 28 11.18 -17.86 -13.81
CA SER A 28 12.57 -17.43 -13.63
C SER A 28 12.82 -15.97 -14.02
N ASP A 29 12.00 -15.40 -14.90
CA ASP A 29 12.11 -13.99 -15.30
C ASP A 29 11.47 -13.05 -14.27
N TYR A 30 10.60 -13.60 -13.41
CA TYR A 30 9.84 -12.88 -12.40
C TYR A 30 9.97 -13.59 -11.03
N PRO A 31 11.17 -13.60 -10.43
CA PRO A 31 11.46 -14.46 -9.30
C PRO A 31 10.74 -14.02 -8.01
N LYS A 32 10.64 -14.89 -6.99
CA LYS A 32 9.92 -14.59 -5.71
C LYS A 32 10.41 -13.33 -5.05
N GLU A 33 11.69 -13.03 -5.16
CA GLU A 33 12.32 -11.91 -4.46
C GLU A 33 11.66 -10.59 -4.87
N ASN A 34 10.93 -10.57 -5.98
CA ASN A 34 10.08 -9.45 -6.35
C ASN A 34 8.87 -9.26 -5.43
N LEU A 35 8.35 -10.30 -4.76
CA LEU A 35 7.21 -10.21 -3.82
C LEU A 35 7.45 -9.24 -2.65
N PHE A 36 8.69 -9.00 -2.27
CA PHE A 36 9.06 -8.03 -1.22
C PHE A 36 9.96 -6.93 -1.79
N ASN A 37 9.96 -6.77 -3.11
CA ASN A 37 10.64 -5.66 -3.74
C ASN A 37 9.73 -4.44 -3.73
N LYS A 38 10.14 -3.40 -3.02
CA LYS A 38 9.42 -2.12 -2.90
C LYS A 38 9.22 -1.39 -4.24
N ARG A 39 9.77 -1.89 -5.36
CA ARG A 39 9.51 -1.38 -6.71
C ARG A 39 8.37 -2.18 -7.33
N MET A 40 7.13 -1.69 -7.25
CA MET A 40 5.95 -2.38 -7.81
C MET A 40 6.06 -2.81 -9.27
N SER A 41 6.88 -2.14 -10.08
CA SER A 41 7.07 -2.51 -11.49
C SER A 41 7.81 -3.84 -11.65
N LYS A 42 8.52 -4.30 -10.62
CA LYS A 42 9.08 -5.64 -10.54
C LYS A 42 8.02 -6.56 -9.99
N ARG A 43 7.56 -7.50 -10.81
CA ARG A 43 6.53 -8.48 -10.41
C ARG A 43 7.17 -9.83 -10.13
N ALA A 44 6.64 -10.57 -9.17
CA ALA A 44 6.84 -12.01 -9.08
C ALA A 44 5.80 -12.71 -9.96
N GLY A 45 6.19 -13.81 -10.61
CA GLY A 45 5.39 -14.54 -11.58
C GLY A 45 5.31 -16.03 -11.26
N PHE A 46 4.15 -16.62 -11.54
CA PHE A 46 3.86 -18.03 -11.30
C PHE A 46 3.33 -18.65 -12.58
N VAL A 47 4.07 -19.62 -13.14
CA VAL A 47 3.81 -20.15 -14.48
C VAL A 47 2.74 -21.24 -14.46
N TRP A 48 1.88 -21.25 -15.48
CA TRP A 48 0.94 -22.33 -15.79
C TRP A 48 -0.02 -22.72 -14.66
N SER A 49 -0.27 -21.82 -13.71
CA SER A 49 -1.16 -22.12 -12.60
C SER A 49 -2.12 -20.98 -12.30
N LYS A 50 -3.40 -21.33 -12.36
CA LYS A 50 -4.50 -20.44 -11.98
C LYS A 50 -4.83 -20.55 -10.49
N ALA A 51 -4.27 -21.51 -9.77
CA ALA A 51 -4.55 -21.71 -8.36
C ALA A 51 -3.36 -22.30 -7.62
N GLY A 52 -3.05 -21.75 -6.44
CA GLY A 52 -1.97 -22.24 -5.59
C GLY A 52 -1.75 -21.31 -4.42
N SER A 53 -0.64 -21.53 -3.71
CA SER A 53 -0.38 -20.82 -2.48
C SER A 53 1.07 -20.37 -2.32
N ILE A 54 1.25 -19.20 -1.71
CA ILE A 54 2.51 -18.71 -1.17
C ILE A 54 2.55 -19.04 0.32
N VAL A 55 3.54 -19.81 0.75
CA VAL A 55 3.80 -20.13 2.15
C VAL A 55 4.95 -19.29 2.66
N ILE A 56 4.71 -18.59 3.77
CA ILE A 56 5.60 -17.62 4.38
C ILE A 56 5.94 -18.13 5.79
N ASP A 57 7.22 -18.37 6.05
CA ASP A 57 7.75 -18.66 7.39
C ASP A 57 8.46 -17.42 7.92
N LEU A 58 7.91 -16.81 8.97
CA LEU A 58 8.49 -15.63 9.63
C LEU A 58 9.66 -15.97 10.56
N GLY A 59 10.05 -17.25 10.66
CA GLY A 59 11.11 -17.79 11.50
C GLY A 59 10.75 -17.86 12.99
N VAL A 60 9.95 -16.90 13.46
CA VAL A 60 9.39 -16.80 14.81
C VAL A 60 7.93 -16.34 14.74
N THR A 61 7.17 -16.56 15.81
CA THR A 61 5.82 -16.00 15.92
C THR A 61 5.88 -14.48 15.88
N ARG A 62 5.12 -13.87 14.97
CA ARG A 62 4.98 -12.41 14.87
C ARG A 62 3.51 -12.02 14.86
N THR A 63 3.23 -10.82 15.34
CA THR A 63 1.92 -10.19 15.24
C THR A 63 1.71 -9.68 13.82
N VAL A 64 0.55 -9.96 13.25
CA VAL A 64 0.09 -9.49 11.95
C VAL A 64 -1.36 -9.00 12.09
N ASN A 65 -1.65 -7.82 11.57
CA ASN A 65 -3.00 -7.25 11.54
C ASN A 65 -3.49 -6.89 10.12
N HIS A 66 -2.66 -7.10 9.11
CA HIS A 66 -3.04 -6.86 7.72
C HIS A 66 -2.29 -7.75 6.73
N VAL A 67 -2.87 -7.84 5.54
CA VAL A 67 -2.23 -8.31 4.31
C VAL A 67 -2.63 -7.41 3.16
N ALA A 68 -1.72 -7.14 2.24
CA ALA A 68 -2.04 -6.46 0.99
C ALA A 68 -1.28 -7.09 -0.20
N ILE A 69 -1.92 -7.10 -1.35
CA ILE A 69 -1.38 -7.60 -2.61
C ILE A 69 -1.44 -6.43 -3.59
N MET A 70 -0.28 -5.93 -4.01
CA MET A 70 -0.14 -4.72 -4.81
C MET A 70 0.23 -5.06 -6.24
N ASN A 71 -0.27 -4.25 -7.18
CA ASN A 71 -0.02 -4.34 -8.61
C ASN A 71 -0.14 -5.76 -9.18
N HIS A 72 -1.24 -6.44 -8.86
CA HIS A 72 -1.52 -7.79 -9.32
C HIS A 72 -2.32 -7.82 -10.62
N ASN A 73 -2.26 -8.93 -11.35
CA ASN A 73 -3.03 -9.16 -12.57
C ASN A 73 -4.28 -10.06 -12.37
N LEU A 74 -4.77 -10.17 -11.14
CA LEU A 74 -5.92 -11.01 -10.79
C LEU A 74 -7.22 -10.49 -11.43
N THR A 75 -8.19 -11.39 -11.65
CA THR A 75 -9.51 -11.01 -12.18
C THR A 75 -10.54 -10.89 -11.06
N ALA A 76 -11.66 -10.21 -11.34
CA ALA A 76 -12.74 -10.04 -10.36
C ALA A 76 -13.35 -11.36 -9.83
N GLY A 77 -13.15 -12.47 -10.54
CA GLY A 77 -13.56 -13.81 -10.10
C GLY A 77 -12.53 -14.52 -9.21
N ALA A 78 -11.38 -13.90 -8.93
CA ALA A 78 -10.36 -14.48 -8.08
C ALA A 78 -10.86 -14.62 -6.63
N SER A 79 -10.59 -15.78 -6.03
CA SER A 79 -10.79 -16.01 -4.61
C SER A 79 -9.43 -15.95 -3.90
N LEU A 80 -9.38 -15.17 -2.84
CA LEU A 80 -8.17 -14.85 -2.10
C LEU A 80 -8.40 -15.13 -0.63
N SER A 81 -7.51 -15.90 -0.02
CA SER A 81 -7.58 -16.18 1.41
C SER A 81 -6.19 -16.21 2.03
N LEU A 82 -6.07 -15.63 3.22
CA LEU A 82 -4.89 -15.76 4.05
C LEU A 82 -5.18 -16.71 5.22
N SER A 83 -4.32 -17.69 5.42
CA SER A 83 -4.34 -18.59 6.57
C SER A 83 -3.12 -18.35 7.47
N GLY A 84 -3.29 -18.50 8.78
CA GLY A 84 -2.20 -18.40 9.77
C GLY A 84 -2.16 -19.65 10.66
N ASN A 85 -0.95 -20.12 11.00
CA ASN A 85 -0.78 -21.28 11.88
C ASN A 85 0.57 -21.27 12.66
N SER A 86 0.63 -22.00 13.77
CA SER A 86 1.85 -22.17 14.58
C SER A 86 2.83 -23.19 13.99
N VAL A 87 2.32 -24.12 13.17
CA VAL A 87 3.08 -25.15 12.44
C VAL A 87 2.80 -25.06 10.94
N ASN A 88 3.73 -25.49 10.10
CA ASN A 88 3.55 -25.55 8.64
C ASN A 88 2.65 -26.72 8.23
N PHE A 89 1.38 -26.68 8.65
CA PHE A 89 0.35 -27.66 8.31
C PHE A 89 -0.97 -26.95 8.08
N TRP A 90 -1.67 -27.34 7.01
CA TRP A 90 -2.77 -26.54 6.47
C TRP A 90 -4.12 -27.27 6.35
N GLY A 91 -4.25 -28.47 6.91
CA GLY A 91 -5.52 -29.20 6.92
C GLY A 91 -6.60 -28.54 7.80
N SER A 92 -6.17 -27.83 8.85
CA SER A 92 -7.04 -27.03 9.73
C SER A 92 -6.22 -25.85 10.27
N PRO A 93 -6.09 -24.74 9.52
CA PRO A 93 -5.36 -23.57 9.98
C PRO A 93 -6.09 -22.91 11.16
N ALA A 94 -5.33 -22.40 12.13
CA ALA A 94 -5.88 -21.75 13.32
C ALA A 94 -6.58 -20.41 13.00
N PHE A 95 -6.18 -19.77 11.90
CA PHE A 95 -6.79 -18.55 11.39
C PHE A 95 -7.00 -18.65 9.89
N THR A 96 -8.12 -18.12 9.40
CA THR A 96 -8.38 -17.91 7.97
C THR A 96 -9.19 -16.65 7.78
N ALA A 97 -8.79 -15.81 6.82
CA ALA A 97 -9.53 -14.64 6.41
C ALA A 97 -9.63 -14.59 4.88
N THR A 98 -10.81 -14.22 4.39
CA THR A 98 -11.01 -13.87 2.98
C THR A 98 -10.51 -12.46 2.74
N ILE A 99 -9.72 -12.29 1.67
CA ILE A 99 -9.26 -10.98 1.21
C ILE A 99 -10.24 -10.53 0.10
N PRO A 100 -10.85 -9.33 0.21
CA PRO A 100 -11.76 -8.85 -0.82
C PRO A 100 -11.01 -8.67 -2.15
N TYR A 101 -11.64 -8.94 -3.29
CA TYR A 101 -11.04 -8.55 -4.56
C TYR A 101 -11.13 -7.04 -4.73
N ARG A 102 -10.07 -6.44 -5.27
CA ARG A 102 -10.05 -5.10 -5.82
C ARG A 102 -9.10 -5.09 -7.02
N GLU A 103 -9.43 -4.29 -8.02
CA GLU A 103 -8.62 -4.19 -9.22
C GLU A 103 -7.24 -3.60 -8.88
N LEU A 104 -6.19 -4.24 -9.43
CA LEU A 104 -4.76 -3.97 -9.22
C LEU A 104 -4.24 -4.17 -7.79
N ASP A 105 -4.88 -3.56 -6.80
CA ASP A 105 -4.43 -3.51 -5.42
C ASP A 105 -5.53 -3.96 -4.47
N THR A 106 -5.24 -4.96 -3.63
CA THR A 106 -6.16 -5.40 -2.58
C THR A 106 -5.51 -5.44 -1.21
N CYS A 107 -6.31 -5.21 -0.17
CA CYS A 107 -5.89 -5.30 1.21
C CYS A 107 -7.00 -5.88 2.08
N LYS A 108 -6.61 -6.56 3.15
CA LYS A 108 -7.48 -6.91 4.26
C LYS A 108 -6.81 -6.48 5.56
N VAL A 109 -7.48 -5.59 6.29
CA VAL A 109 -7.19 -5.31 7.70
C VAL A 109 -8.00 -6.27 8.57
N PHE A 110 -7.37 -6.85 9.59
CA PHE A 110 -8.00 -7.78 10.51
C PHE A 110 -8.59 -7.05 11.72
N ASP A 111 -9.80 -7.44 12.13
CA ASP A 111 -10.47 -6.85 13.30
C ASP A 111 -9.70 -7.13 14.59
N THR A 112 -8.96 -8.24 14.63
CA THR A 112 -8.08 -8.62 15.73
C THR A 112 -6.74 -9.04 15.18
N SER A 113 -5.67 -8.54 15.79
CA SER A 113 -4.30 -8.94 15.43
C SER A 113 -4.09 -10.42 15.71
N GLN A 114 -3.38 -11.08 14.80
CA GLN A 114 -3.15 -12.51 14.80
C GLN A 114 -1.66 -12.79 15.06
N ASN A 115 -1.34 -13.86 15.79
CA ASN A 115 0.02 -14.16 16.22
C ASN A 115 0.44 -15.55 15.76
N TYR A 116 1.10 -15.62 14.60
CA TYR A 116 1.52 -16.89 14.00
C TYR A 116 2.91 -16.77 13.40
N ARG A 117 3.58 -17.92 13.25
CA ARG A 117 4.87 -18.03 12.56
C ARG A 117 4.67 -18.31 11.06
N TYR A 118 3.75 -19.20 10.74
CA TYR A 118 3.49 -19.63 9.37
C TYR A 118 2.24 -18.96 8.83
N TRP A 119 2.35 -18.44 7.61
CA TRP A 119 1.27 -17.80 6.88
C TRP A 119 1.16 -18.42 5.48
N ARG A 120 -0.06 -18.50 4.97
CA ARG A 120 -0.32 -19.00 3.61
C ARG A 120 -1.33 -18.12 2.90
N LEU A 121 -0.89 -17.46 1.84
CA LEU A 121 -1.76 -16.78 0.90
C LEU A 121 -2.17 -17.80 -0.18
N THR A 122 -3.44 -18.16 -0.23
CA THR A 122 -4.01 -19.00 -1.27
C THR A 122 -4.77 -18.13 -2.26
N ILE A 123 -4.47 -18.31 -3.54
CA ILE A 123 -5.10 -17.62 -4.66
C ILE A 123 -5.71 -18.66 -5.59
N ASN A 124 -6.95 -18.46 -5.99
CA ASN A 124 -7.59 -19.22 -7.06
C ASN A 124 -8.28 -18.26 -8.03
N ASN A 125 -7.74 -18.16 -9.24
CA ASN A 125 -8.08 -17.22 -10.31
C ASN A 125 -8.39 -17.98 -11.61
N SER A 126 -9.27 -18.98 -11.53
CA SER A 126 -9.58 -19.90 -12.63
C SER A 126 -10.14 -19.23 -13.90
N GLY A 127 -10.79 -18.07 -13.77
CA GLY A 127 -11.44 -17.33 -14.87
C GLY A 127 -10.51 -16.52 -15.77
N ARG A 128 -9.20 -16.52 -15.51
CA ARG A 128 -8.25 -15.66 -16.25
C ARG A 128 -7.83 -16.25 -17.61
N PRO A 129 -7.77 -15.44 -18.70
CA PRO A 129 -7.24 -15.89 -20.00
C PRO A 129 -5.73 -16.11 -20.00
N ASP A 130 -4.97 -15.20 -19.39
CA ASP A 130 -3.50 -15.31 -19.28
C ASP A 130 -3.12 -16.35 -18.21
N PRO A 131 -2.22 -17.29 -18.54
CA PRO A 131 -1.89 -18.44 -17.70
C PRO A 131 -1.15 -18.07 -16.41
N ASP A 132 -0.50 -16.90 -16.34
CA ASP A 132 0.49 -16.63 -15.30
C ASP A 132 -0.01 -15.59 -14.29
N ILE A 133 -0.05 -15.95 -13.01
CA ILE A 133 -0.35 -14.98 -11.95
C ILE A 133 0.89 -14.12 -11.72
N LYS A 134 0.70 -12.79 -11.68
CA LYS A 134 1.75 -11.82 -11.40
C LYS A 134 1.33 -10.91 -10.26
N ILE A 135 2.23 -10.73 -9.30
CA ILE A 135 2.04 -9.88 -8.12
C ILE A 135 3.23 -8.91 -8.07
N GLY A 136 2.98 -7.61 -7.93
CA GLY A 136 4.03 -6.62 -7.73
C GLY A 136 4.68 -6.80 -6.37
N GLU A 137 3.91 -6.60 -5.31
CA GLU A 137 4.40 -6.73 -3.93
C GLU A 137 3.33 -7.36 -3.04
N LEU A 138 3.79 -8.18 -2.09
CA LEU A 138 2.99 -8.78 -1.04
C LEU A 138 3.42 -8.16 0.30
N LEU A 139 2.49 -7.53 0.98
CA LEU A 139 2.70 -6.90 2.28
C LEU A 139 2.02 -7.76 3.34
N LEU A 140 2.75 -8.08 4.39
CA LEU A 140 2.24 -8.77 5.58
C LEU A 140 2.88 -8.16 6.81
N GLY A 141 2.08 -7.73 7.78
CA GLY A 141 2.63 -7.17 9.01
C GLY A 141 1.63 -6.42 9.86
N ASN A 142 2.11 -5.33 10.48
CA ASN A 142 1.31 -4.48 11.34
C ASN A 142 1.11 -3.10 10.73
N LEU A 143 -0.14 -2.69 10.58
CA LEU A 143 -0.55 -1.32 10.34
C LEU A 143 -0.42 -0.53 11.63
N LEU A 144 0.24 0.63 11.56
CA LEU A 144 0.12 1.66 12.58
C LEU A 144 -1.15 2.47 12.30
N THR A 145 -2.00 2.59 13.32
CA THR A 145 -3.19 3.45 13.27
C THR A 145 -2.86 4.78 13.89
N LEU A 146 -3.07 5.88 13.17
CA LEU A 146 -2.86 7.22 13.74
C LEU A 146 -3.85 7.47 14.87
N PRO A 147 -3.44 8.16 15.95
CA PRO A 147 -4.28 8.35 17.13
C PRO A 147 -5.54 9.17 16.82
N ARG A 148 -5.44 10.07 15.84
CA ARG A 148 -6.51 10.99 15.42
C ARG A 148 -6.82 10.86 13.93
N ASN A 149 -8.07 11.11 13.60
CA ASN A 149 -8.50 11.32 12.22
C ASN A 149 -7.87 12.60 11.66
N HIS A 150 -7.71 12.64 10.34
CA HIS A 150 -7.41 13.89 9.63
C HIS A 150 -8.61 14.86 9.76
N ASP A 151 -8.34 16.15 9.65
CA ASP A 151 -9.37 17.19 9.66
C ASP A 151 -10.23 17.12 8.39
N TRP A 152 -11.37 17.82 8.38
CA TRP A 152 -12.32 17.84 7.26
C TRP A 152 -11.76 18.36 5.92
N ASN A 153 -10.54 18.91 5.93
CA ASN A 153 -9.88 19.49 4.77
C ASN A 153 -9.04 18.48 3.98
N LEU A 154 -9.37 17.19 3.99
CA LEU A 154 -8.75 16.22 3.08
C LEU A 154 -9.02 16.65 1.64
N LYS A 155 -7.95 16.97 0.91
CA LYS A 155 -8.04 17.35 -0.51
C LYS A 155 -7.33 16.30 -1.35
N GLU A 156 -8.09 15.59 -2.18
CA GLU A 156 -7.54 14.83 -3.30
C GLU A 156 -7.20 15.80 -4.44
N GLN A 157 -5.98 15.72 -4.95
CA GLN A 157 -5.50 16.47 -6.09
C GLN A 157 -5.01 15.51 -7.16
N HIS A 158 -5.18 15.88 -8.42
CA HIS A 158 -4.62 15.14 -9.54
C HIS A 158 -3.48 15.96 -10.15
N HIS A 159 -2.31 15.37 -10.21
CA HIS A 159 -1.20 15.93 -10.97
C HIS A 159 -1.06 15.18 -12.28
N TYR A 160 -0.97 15.92 -13.37
CA TYR A 160 -0.72 15.40 -14.70
C TYR A 160 0.66 15.85 -15.15
N THR A 161 1.50 14.91 -15.56
CA THR A 161 2.73 15.27 -16.27
C THR A 161 2.40 15.29 -17.75
N ASN A 162 2.32 16.48 -18.32
CA ASN A 162 2.04 16.66 -19.74
C ASN A 162 3.32 17.04 -20.47
N ILE A 163 3.58 16.42 -21.62
CA ILE A 163 4.50 16.98 -22.61
C ILE A 163 3.67 17.78 -23.59
N THR A 164 4.02 19.05 -23.75
CA THR A 164 3.40 19.94 -24.72
C THR A 164 4.31 20.09 -25.93
N HIS A 165 3.76 19.92 -27.12
CA HIS A 165 4.42 20.12 -28.40
C HIS A 165 3.66 21.17 -29.21
N GLU A 166 4.37 21.87 -30.08
CA GLU A 166 3.78 22.81 -31.04
C GLU A 166 4.11 22.32 -32.45
N THR A 167 3.10 22.29 -33.31
CA THR A 167 3.29 21.96 -34.73
C THR A 167 3.88 23.16 -35.48
N GLU A 168 4.46 22.93 -36.66
CA GLU A 168 4.98 24.01 -37.52
C GLU A 168 3.91 25.06 -37.87
N GLY A 169 2.62 24.68 -37.86
CA GLY A 169 1.49 25.58 -38.07
C GLY A 169 1.05 26.37 -36.83
N GLY A 170 1.80 26.31 -35.73
CA GLY A 170 1.47 26.99 -34.47
C GLY A 170 0.38 26.31 -33.64
N ASN A 171 -0.06 25.11 -34.00
CA ASN A 171 -1.04 24.36 -33.20
C ASN A 171 -0.34 23.62 -32.08
N THR A 172 -0.70 23.92 -30.83
CA THR A 172 -0.23 23.21 -29.64
C THR A 172 -1.03 21.92 -29.41
N TRP A 173 -0.34 20.82 -29.14
CA TRP A 173 -0.95 19.58 -28.64
C TRP A 173 -0.20 19.11 -27.39
N ALA A 174 -0.90 18.45 -26.49
CA ALA A 174 -0.33 17.91 -25.26
C ALA A 174 -0.61 16.41 -25.15
N TYR A 175 0.38 15.65 -24.72
CA TYR A 175 0.21 14.26 -24.35
C TYR A 175 0.47 14.10 -22.85
N THR A 176 -0.50 13.53 -22.14
CA THR A 176 -0.37 13.18 -20.73
C THR A 176 0.48 11.91 -20.62
N LEU A 177 1.69 12.05 -20.10
CA LEU A 177 2.59 10.92 -19.86
C LEU A 177 2.10 10.05 -18.71
N ASN A 178 1.76 10.70 -17.60
CA ASN A 178 1.25 10.05 -16.41
C ASN A 178 0.32 10.99 -15.66
N SER A 179 -0.55 10.37 -14.88
CA SER A 179 -1.28 11.07 -13.83
C SER A 179 -0.82 10.52 -12.49
N ARG A 180 -0.98 11.29 -11.43
CA ARG A 180 -0.86 10.79 -10.06
C ARG A 180 -1.90 11.47 -9.20
N LYS A 181 -2.43 10.75 -8.24
CA LYS A 181 -3.24 11.33 -7.18
C LYS A 181 -2.33 11.85 -6.09
N SER A 182 -2.76 12.87 -5.38
CA SER A 182 -2.14 13.32 -4.16
C SER A 182 -3.20 13.69 -3.14
N TRP A 183 -2.85 13.57 -1.87
CA TRP A 183 -3.70 13.94 -0.77
C TRP A 183 -2.99 14.97 0.07
N VAL A 184 -3.68 16.06 0.36
CA VAL A 184 -3.28 17.01 1.39
C VAL A 184 -4.09 16.68 2.63
N MET A 185 -3.40 16.25 3.67
CA MET A 185 -3.98 15.93 4.98
C MET A 185 -3.51 16.97 6.00
N THR A 186 -4.47 17.45 6.78
CA THR A 186 -4.22 18.37 7.89
C THR A 186 -4.71 17.71 9.17
N TRP A 187 -4.01 17.92 10.26
CA TRP A 187 -4.45 17.49 11.58
C TRP A 187 -4.38 18.66 12.54
N SER A 188 -5.44 18.85 13.31
CA SER A 188 -5.51 19.86 14.35
C SER A 188 -5.59 19.24 15.75
N GLY A 189 -5.11 20.00 16.74
CA GLY A 189 -5.22 19.69 18.16
C GLY A 189 -4.43 18.46 18.63
N ILE A 190 -3.44 18.02 17.85
CA ILE A 190 -2.58 16.88 18.20
C ILE A 190 -1.79 17.21 19.47
N THR A 191 -1.87 16.34 20.47
CA THR A 191 -1.01 16.44 21.66
C THR A 191 0.42 16.01 21.35
N GLY A 192 1.41 16.46 22.13
CA GLY A 192 2.81 16.06 21.92
C GLY A 192 3.05 14.54 21.88
N THR A 193 2.28 13.77 22.65
CA THR A 193 2.34 12.29 22.64
C THR A 193 1.80 11.69 21.34
N GLU A 194 0.76 12.29 20.77
CA GLU A 194 0.13 11.85 19.51
C GLU A 194 0.95 12.26 18.27
N LEU A 195 1.82 13.28 18.40
CA LEU A 195 2.72 13.71 17.34
C LEU A 195 3.79 12.67 17.03
N ASN A 196 4.21 11.87 18.02
CA ASN A 196 5.32 10.93 17.86
C ASN A 196 5.06 9.84 16.78
N PRO A 197 3.90 9.15 16.74
CA PRO A 197 3.54 8.27 15.63
C PRO A 197 3.58 8.93 14.25
N ILE A 198 3.13 10.19 14.14
CA ILE A 198 3.13 10.95 12.88
C ILE A 198 4.55 11.33 12.48
N ALA A 199 5.39 11.73 13.43
CA ALA A 199 6.79 12.00 13.20
C ALA A 199 7.55 10.75 12.77
N LEU A 200 7.24 9.58 13.35
CA LEU A 200 7.83 8.30 12.96
C LEU A 200 7.39 7.87 11.55
N LEU A 201 6.11 8.04 11.20
CA LEU A 201 5.62 7.88 9.82
C LEU A 201 6.48 8.72 8.87
N VAL A 202 6.53 10.02 9.13
CA VAL A 202 7.28 10.99 8.35
C VAL A 202 8.74 10.58 8.21
N GLN A 203 9.41 10.23 9.30
CA GLN A 203 10.82 9.85 9.27
C GLN A 203 11.05 8.55 8.49
N SER A 204 10.12 7.59 8.57
CA SER A 204 10.22 6.32 7.85
C SER A 204 10.08 6.46 6.33
N ILE A 205 9.40 7.51 5.86
CA ILE A 205 9.12 7.74 4.44
C ILE A 205 9.95 8.88 3.83
N HIS A 206 10.44 9.81 4.65
CA HIS A 206 11.16 10.99 4.18
C HIS A 206 12.49 10.59 3.53
N GLY A 207 12.71 11.03 2.29
CA GLY A 207 13.90 10.67 1.50
C GLY A 207 13.92 9.20 1.03
N SER A 208 12.91 8.41 1.39
CA SER A 208 12.74 7.07 0.86
C SER A 208 12.09 7.17 -0.53
N ALA A 209 12.79 6.69 -1.56
CA ALA A 209 12.18 6.48 -2.87
C ALA A 209 11.12 5.36 -2.86
N TYR A 210 11.05 4.61 -1.75
CA TYR A 210 10.18 3.46 -1.63
C TYR A 210 8.79 3.86 -1.14
N PRO A 211 7.75 3.39 -1.84
CA PRO A 211 6.38 3.56 -1.41
C PRO A 211 6.06 2.80 -0.11
N PHE A 212 4.93 3.16 0.49
CA PHE A 212 4.34 2.52 1.66
C PHE A 212 2.84 2.31 1.45
N LEU A 213 2.25 1.43 2.26
CA LEU A 213 0.81 1.20 2.23
C LEU A 213 0.10 2.20 3.12
N MET A 214 -0.85 2.94 2.54
CA MET A 214 -1.80 3.77 3.26
C MET A 214 -3.17 3.14 3.14
N VAL A 215 -3.92 3.04 4.25
CA VAL A 215 -5.29 2.57 4.24
C VAL A 215 -6.19 3.69 4.77
N LEU A 216 -7.09 4.15 3.92
CA LEU A 216 -8.07 5.19 4.21
C LEU A 216 -9.46 4.61 3.92
N GLU A 217 -10.34 4.58 4.92
CA GLU A 217 -11.71 4.04 4.78
C GLU A 217 -11.72 2.61 4.20
N ASP A 218 -10.91 1.72 4.80
CA ASP A 218 -10.62 0.36 4.32
C ASP A 218 -10.11 0.23 2.87
N THR A 219 -9.80 1.35 2.20
CA THR A 219 -9.21 1.35 0.86
C THR A 219 -7.68 1.41 0.94
N PRO A 220 -6.97 0.43 0.37
CA PRO A 220 -5.52 0.51 0.25
C PRO A 220 -5.11 1.46 -0.87
N TYR A 221 -4.07 2.23 -0.59
CA TYR A 221 -3.37 3.11 -1.52
C TYR A 221 -1.88 2.82 -1.39
N TYR A 222 -1.19 2.68 -2.53
CA TYR A 222 0.26 2.57 -2.54
C TYR A 222 0.90 3.91 -2.84
N VAL A 223 1.57 4.42 -1.82
CA VAL A 223 1.87 5.84 -1.71
C VAL A 223 3.35 6.06 -1.72
N ARG A 224 3.82 7.05 -2.48
CA ARG A 224 5.18 7.59 -2.34
C ARG A 224 5.13 8.98 -1.71
N ALA A 225 5.89 9.17 -0.64
CA ALA A 225 6.14 10.50 -0.10
C ALA A 225 6.96 11.32 -1.11
N GLN A 226 6.51 12.53 -1.43
CA GLN A 226 7.33 13.49 -2.17
C GLN A 226 8.05 14.41 -1.20
N ASP A 227 9.12 15.05 -1.68
CA ASP A 227 10.05 15.88 -0.90
C ASP A 227 9.42 17.07 -0.15
N SER A 228 8.12 17.36 -0.34
CA SER A 228 7.43 18.45 0.35
C SER A 228 6.65 17.96 1.57
N LEU A 229 7.34 17.88 2.71
CA LEU A 229 6.71 17.86 4.02
C LEU A 229 6.95 19.21 4.69
N SER A 230 5.87 19.93 5.00
CA SER A 230 5.95 21.22 5.70
C SER A 230 5.28 21.11 7.07
N PHE A 231 6.09 21.18 8.12
CA PHE A 231 5.58 21.42 9.46
C PHE A 231 5.47 22.93 9.66
N GLU A 232 4.29 23.49 9.46
CA GLU A 232 4.02 24.86 9.88
C GLU A 232 3.73 24.87 11.38
N ARG A 233 4.76 25.15 12.20
CA ARG A 233 4.48 25.53 13.58
C ARG A 233 3.73 26.86 13.53
N PRO A 234 2.60 27.02 14.24
CA PRO A 234 2.01 28.33 14.38
C PRO A 234 3.07 29.20 15.05
N MET A 235 3.41 30.35 14.45
CA MET A 235 4.33 31.30 15.09
C MET A 235 3.83 31.55 16.51
N GLU A 236 4.64 31.18 17.51
CA GLU A 236 4.38 31.55 18.90
C GLU A 236 4.17 33.06 18.91
N THR A 237 2.94 33.50 19.15
CA THR A 237 2.64 34.92 19.20
C THR A 237 3.31 35.42 20.49
N PRO A 238 4.36 36.26 20.41
CA PRO A 238 5.09 36.65 21.61
C PRO A 238 4.15 37.47 22.50
N GLY A 239 3.77 36.92 23.66
CA GLY A 239 2.99 37.65 24.67
C GLY A 239 1.62 37.09 25.01
N PHE A 240 1.25 35.88 24.56
CA PHE A 240 0.05 35.21 25.05
C PHE A 240 0.43 34.01 25.93
N GLU A 241 0.51 34.23 27.25
CA GLU A 241 0.58 33.15 28.26
C GLU A 241 -0.75 32.37 28.23
N ALA A 242 -0.94 31.50 27.24
CA ALA A 242 -2.08 30.59 27.19
C ALA A 242 -1.77 29.34 28.02
N LEU A 243 -2.41 29.27 29.18
CA LEU A 243 -2.76 28.01 29.83
C LEU A 243 -3.74 27.24 28.92
N GLY A 244 -3.24 26.42 28.00
CA GLY A 244 -4.06 25.53 27.16
C GLY A 244 -3.19 24.51 26.41
N PRO A 245 -3.72 23.33 26.07
CA PRO A 245 -2.95 22.32 25.34
C PRO A 245 -2.56 22.86 23.96
N ASP A 246 -1.26 22.93 23.70
CA ASP A 246 -0.70 23.42 22.45
C ASP A 246 -1.32 22.70 21.24
N VAL A 247 -1.84 23.48 20.29
CA VAL A 247 -2.45 23.00 19.05
C VAL A 247 -1.45 23.25 17.92
N PHE A 248 -0.90 22.17 17.34
CA PHE A 248 0.01 22.25 16.20
C PHE A 248 -0.71 21.82 14.91
N PRO A 249 -0.83 22.67 13.87
CA PRO A 249 -1.17 22.21 12.54
C PRO A 249 0.02 21.46 11.93
N VAL A 250 -0.27 20.34 11.29
CA VAL A 250 0.70 19.57 10.50
C VAL A 250 0.12 19.40 9.11
N ASP A 251 0.80 19.94 8.10
CA ASP A 251 0.43 19.79 6.71
C ASP A 251 1.27 18.67 6.08
N PHE A 252 0.59 17.63 5.59
CA PHE A 252 1.24 16.53 4.89
C PHE A 252 0.68 16.40 3.49
N SER A 253 1.57 16.44 2.49
CA SER A 253 1.23 16.15 1.11
C SER A 253 1.76 14.77 0.72
N ILE A 254 0.85 13.94 0.25
CA ILE A 254 1.08 12.55 -0.11
C ILE A 254 0.81 12.38 -1.59
N SER A 255 1.58 11.59 -2.36
CA SER A 255 1.20 11.24 -3.74
C SER A 255 1.12 9.72 -3.98
N GLU A 256 0.06 9.28 -4.65
CA GLU A 256 -0.07 7.91 -5.18
C GLU A 256 0.77 7.74 -6.44
N LEU A 257 1.33 6.55 -6.66
CA LEU A 257 1.79 6.17 -7.99
C LEU A 257 0.63 5.54 -8.76
N SER A 258 0.10 6.24 -9.76
CA SER A 258 -0.65 5.52 -10.79
C SER A 258 0.35 4.80 -11.71
N LEU A 259 0.12 3.51 -11.96
CA LEU A 259 0.83 2.80 -13.01
C LEU A 259 0.30 3.31 -14.35
N ILE A 260 1.22 3.68 -15.23
CA ILE A 260 0.91 4.06 -16.60
C ILE A 260 0.35 2.80 -17.28
N GLU A 261 -0.96 2.74 -17.47
CA GLU A 261 -1.52 1.90 -18.52
C GLU A 261 -1.09 2.55 -19.84
N GLU A 262 -0.12 1.93 -20.52
CA GLU A 262 0.27 2.33 -21.87
C GLU A 262 -0.93 2.02 -22.79
N THR A 263 -1.93 2.91 -22.79
CA THR A 263 -3.01 2.89 -23.77
C THR A 263 -2.38 3.29 -25.07
N ARG A 264 -1.80 2.32 -25.77
CA ARG A 264 -1.48 2.44 -27.19
C ARG A 264 -2.80 2.67 -27.90
N GLY A 265 -3.16 3.93 -28.08
CA GLY A 265 -4.21 4.34 -28.99
C GLY A 265 -3.82 3.80 -30.36
N VAL A 266 -4.42 2.67 -30.73
CA VAL A 266 -4.46 2.23 -32.13
C VAL A 266 -5.39 3.22 -32.81
N ASN A 267 -4.81 4.31 -33.33
CA ASN A 267 -5.52 5.19 -34.24
C ASN A 267 -5.90 4.35 -35.46
N GLN A 268 -7.18 3.98 -35.56
CA GLN A 268 -7.83 3.54 -36.79
C GLN A 268 -8.05 4.75 -37.70
#